data_AF-A0AAW8F493-F1
#
_entry.id   AF-A0AAW8F493-F1
#
_cell.length_a   1.000
_cell.length_b   1.000
_cell.length_c   1.000
_cell.angle_alpha   90.00
_cell.angle_beta   90.00
_cell.angle_gamma   90.00
#
_symmetry.space_group_name_H-M   'P 1'
#
loop_
_entity.id
_entity.type
_entity.pdbx_description
1 polymer ?
#
loop_
_entity_poly.entity_id
_entity_poly.type
_entity_poly.pdbx_seq_one_letter_code
_entity_poly.pdbx_strand_id
1 'polypeptide(L)'
;MLSQEIRALLHETAGQGRTELIAPPRVPERVPAWYELDRTFAYARHCSTSPTGVPRRMTKAAIDSLSDKEKNDLLYSPAHWQVRVTIPEGWEHVGLLPAPAPGERSWHYPSEPGRTFVTWVGGAELNVALRNPIMPWKVEILDGLVWEKEQRPLQEWATKLRSVWNHLLRWSTSHGDESMRWAFRLAARAVRSILLYGIGGFAQRPKITTGSVELNSDGSTPEIPDGAQLTGITDTHVTWQRHGGFARDPYAHPEWAAAVWSSARAALLSTHQSVIIGQDEKTGDVKVRKGAPSGALHLPAGSILAFRTDAIYTTVRPDWPYSGQPGDYRLKGALGWEQPTPTNDEEFFYLQGLGRQALEAEGL
;
A
#
# COMPACT_ATOMS: atom_id res chain seq x y z
N MET A 1 22.78 14.52 -3.65
CA MET A 1 22.42 13.37 -2.81
C MET A 1 21.61 13.86 -1.61
N LEU A 2 20.73 13.03 -1.06
CA LEU A 2 19.99 13.37 0.16
C LEU A 2 20.91 13.44 1.39
N SER A 3 20.65 14.39 2.28
CA SER A 3 21.33 14.48 3.57
C SER A 3 20.95 13.32 4.49
N GLN A 4 21.77 13.03 5.51
CA GLN A 4 21.46 11.99 6.49
C GLN A 4 20.18 12.30 7.28
N GLU A 5 19.95 13.58 7.60
CA GLU A 5 18.74 14.05 8.29
C GLU A 5 17.47 13.70 7.50
N ILE A 6 17.44 14.01 6.20
CA ILE A 6 16.27 13.72 5.34
C ILE A 6 16.05 12.22 5.20
N ARG A 7 17.13 11.43 5.10
CA ARG A 7 17.02 9.97 5.05
C ARG A 7 16.42 9.40 6.33
N ALA A 8 16.93 9.81 7.49
CA ALA A 8 16.41 9.39 8.79
C ALA A 8 14.93 9.74 8.93
N LEU A 9 14.56 10.97 8.58
CA LEU A 9 13.18 11.42 8.55
C LEU A 9 12.30 10.50 7.68
N LEU A 10 12.71 10.21 6.44
CA LEU A 10 11.94 9.33 5.54
C LEU A 10 11.82 7.90 6.08
N HIS A 11 12.86 7.34 6.70
CA HIS A 11 12.76 6.00 7.30
C HIS A 11 11.77 5.96 8.47
N GLU A 12 11.73 7.01 9.29
CA GLU A 12 10.82 7.13 10.42
C GLU A 12 9.39 7.42 10.00
N THR A 13 9.20 8.14 8.89
CA THR A 13 7.90 8.75 8.56
C THR A 13 7.23 8.24 7.29
N ALA A 14 7.96 7.57 6.39
CA ALA A 14 7.39 6.98 5.18
C ALA A 14 7.07 5.50 5.41
N GLY A 15 5.88 5.21 5.94
CA GLY A 15 5.35 3.85 6.05
C GLY A 15 5.30 3.11 4.70
N GLN A 16 5.26 1.77 4.71
CA GLN A 16 5.14 0.96 3.50
C GLN A 16 3.65 0.77 3.11
N GLY A 17 3.00 -0.29 3.59
CA GLY A 17 1.59 -0.56 3.34
C GLY A 17 0.70 -0.17 4.52
N ARG A 18 -0.60 -0.05 4.27
CA ARG A 18 -1.61 -0.01 5.33
C ARG A 18 -1.97 -1.44 5.71
N THR A 19 -1.79 -1.78 6.98
CA THR A 19 -2.26 -3.03 7.57
C THR A 19 -3.13 -2.66 8.77
N GLU A 20 -4.41 -2.99 8.69
CA GLU A 20 -5.39 -2.65 9.73
C GLU A 20 -6.47 -3.74 9.73
N LEU A 21 -6.84 -4.22 10.90
CA LEU A 21 -8.03 -5.03 11.12
C LEU A 21 -9.02 -4.18 11.91
N ILE A 22 -10.23 -4.02 11.38
CA ILE A 22 -11.29 -3.23 12.02
C ILE A 22 -12.19 -4.23 12.73
N ALA A 23 -12.12 -4.24 14.06
CA ALA A 23 -12.90 -5.12 14.91
C ALA A 23 -14.16 -4.40 15.46
N PRO A 24 -15.15 -5.16 15.99
CA PRO A 24 -16.25 -4.59 16.75
C PRO A 24 -15.77 -3.67 17.89
N PRO A 25 -16.54 -2.61 18.23
CA PRO A 25 -17.86 -2.26 17.71
C PRO A 25 -17.83 -1.37 16.44
N ARG A 26 -16.65 -1.09 15.84
CA ARG A 26 -16.55 -0.25 14.63
C ARG A 26 -17.18 -0.90 13.40
N VAL A 27 -17.32 -2.22 13.44
CA VAL A 27 -18.05 -3.05 12.48
C VAL A 27 -18.94 -4.02 13.27
N PRO A 28 -19.99 -4.60 12.67
CA PRO A 28 -20.84 -5.58 13.34
C PRO A 28 -20.06 -6.82 13.83
N GLU A 29 -20.54 -7.49 14.87
CA GLU A 29 -19.94 -8.75 15.37
C GLU A 29 -20.03 -9.91 14.36
N ARG A 30 -21.03 -9.84 13.48
CA ARG A 30 -21.26 -10.78 12.39
C ARG A 30 -21.49 -10.02 11.11
N VAL A 31 -20.86 -10.47 10.04
CA VAL A 31 -20.95 -9.85 8.73
C VAL A 31 -21.71 -10.75 7.76
N PRO A 32 -22.61 -10.20 6.94
CA PRO A 32 -23.45 -11.00 6.04
C PRO A 32 -22.67 -11.62 4.88
N ALA A 33 -21.49 -11.09 4.57
CA ALA A 33 -20.61 -11.55 3.52
C ALA A 33 -19.18 -11.03 3.75
N TRP A 34 -18.22 -11.62 3.03
CA TRP A 34 -16.81 -11.26 3.08
C TRP A 34 -16.20 -11.26 1.66
N TYR A 35 -15.63 -10.15 1.23
CA TYR A 35 -15.01 -10.02 -0.08
C TYR A 35 -13.58 -9.47 0.02
N GLU A 36 -12.64 -10.14 -0.64
CA GLU A 36 -11.25 -9.68 -0.82
C GLU A 36 -11.11 -8.98 -2.18
N LEU A 37 -10.79 -7.69 -2.16
CA LEU A 37 -10.49 -6.88 -3.33
C LEU A 37 -9.01 -6.51 -3.30
N ASP A 38 -8.23 -7.01 -4.25
CA ASP A 38 -6.77 -6.79 -4.29
C ASP A 38 -6.37 -6.06 -5.56
N ARG A 39 -5.43 -5.11 -5.45
CA ARG A 39 -4.97 -4.39 -6.64
C ARG A 39 -3.93 -5.18 -7.40
N THR A 40 -4.22 -5.38 -8.69
CA THR A 40 -3.30 -6.08 -9.58
C THR A 40 -2.05 -5.23 -9.80
N PHE A 41 -0.87 -5.76 -9.47
CA PHE A 41 0.41 -5.09 -9.72
C PHE A 41 0.47 -3.62 -9.23
N ALA A 42 -0.08 -3.36 -8.03
CA ALA A 42 -0.43 -2.01 -7.54
C ALA A 42 0.68 -0.96 -7.68
N TYR A 43 1.91 -1.28 -7.28
CA TYR A 43 3.01 -0.30 -7.27
C TYR A 43 3.43 0.15 -8.66
N ALA A 44 3.22 -0.67 -9.69
CA ALA A 44 3.60 -0.33 -11.06
C ALA A 44 2.80 0.86 -11.63
N ARG A 45 1.62 1.17 -11.06
CA ARG A 45 0.82 2.35 -11.42
C ARG A 45 1.40 3.66 -10.87
N HIS A 46 2.26 3.58 -9.85
CA HIS A 46 2.68 4.73 -9.03
C HIS A 46 4.13 5.15 -9.25
N CYS A 47 4.78 4.63 -10.29
CA CYS A 47 6.18 4.93 -10.61
C CYS A 47 6.37 6.16 -11.53
N SER A 48 5.31 6.86 -11.92
CA SER A 48 5.41 8.03 -12.83
C SER A 48 5.78 9.34 -12.11
N THR A 49 5.67 9.38 -10.79
CA THR A 49 6.08 10.52 -9.96
C THR A 49 7.17 10.03 -9.03
N SER A 50 8.40 10.51 -9.19
CA SER A 50 9.56 10.09 -8.39
C SER A 50 10.31 11.33 -7.93
N PRO A 51 10.50 11.54 -6.62
CA PRO A 51 11.28 12.65 -6.13
C PRO A 51 12.76 12.48 -6.51
N THR A 52 13.39 13.52 -7.02
CA THR A 52 14.79 13.47 -7.47
C THR A 52 15.52 14.74 -7.10
N GLY A 53 16.80 14.60 -6.75
CA GLY A 53 17.64 15.73 -6.37
C GLY A 53 17.49 16.11 -4.89
N VAL A 54 17.94 17.32 -4.56
CA VAL A 54 17.86 17.87 -3.20
C VAL A 54 16.48 18.50 -3.02
N PRO A 55 15.69 18.09 -2.01
CA PRO A 55 14.41 18.72 -1.78
C PRO A 55 14.59 20.15 -1.31
N ARG A 56 13.67 21.01 -1.73
CA ARG A 56 13.47 22.31 -1.13
C ARG A 56 12.62 22.15 0.13
N ARG A 57 13.12 22.63 1.27
CA ARG A 57 12.35 22.69 2.51
C ARG A 57 11.33 23.81 2.44
N MET A 58 10.10 23.52 2.85
CA MET A 58 8.94 24.42 2.79
C MET A 58 8.37 24.59 4.20
N THR A 59 8.80 25.64 4.89
CA THR A 59 8.25 25.97 6.21
C THR A 59 6.83 26.52 6.09
N LYS A 60 6.06 26.46 7.18
CA LYS A 60 4.73 27.11 7.25
C LYS A 60 4.74 28.54 6.71
N ALA A 61 5.70 29.38 7.15
CA ALA A 61 5.80 30.77 6.69
C ALA A 61 6.03 30.89 5.18
N ALA A 62 6.87 30.03 4.60
CA ALA A 62 7.12 30.00 3.16
C ALA A 62 5.91 29.53 2.36
N ILE A 63 5.08 28.64 2.93
CA ILE A 63 3.84 28.18 2.30
C ILE A 63 2.75 29.25 2.40
N ASP A 64 2.62 29.91 3.56
CA ASP A 64 1.63 30.95 3.79
C ASP A 64 1.83 32.14 2.85
N SER A 65 3.08 32.46 2.48
CA SER A 65 3.40 33.52 1.51
C SER A 65 3.05 33.20 0.05
N LEU A 66 2.68 31.97 -0.27
CA LEU A 66 2.31 31.57 -1.63
C LEU A 66 0.88 31.95 -1.97
N SER A 67 0.64 32.22 -3.26
CA SER A 67 -0.71 32.33 -3.81
C SER A 67 -1.44 30.98 -3.76
N ASP A 68 -2.77 31.02 -3.84
CA ASP A 68 -3.59 29.79 -3.85
C ASP A 68 -3.27 28.88 -5.04
N LYS A 69 -2.90 29.48 -6.19
CA LYS A 69 -2.47 28.74 -7.37
C LYS A 69 -1.18 27.96 -7.09
N GLU A 70 -0.18 28.60 -6.51
CA GLU A 70 1.08 27.96 -6.17
C GLU A 70 0.91 26.87 -5.10
N LYS A 71 0.07 27.13 -4.08
CA LYS A 71 -0.30 26.12 -3.08
C LYS A 71 -0.93 24.89 -3.74
N ASN A 72 -1.86 25.11 -4.68
CA ASN A 72 -2.49 24.03 -5.43
C ASN A 72 -1.48 23.26 -6.29
N ASP A 73 -0.57 23.94 -7.00
CA ASP A 73 0.44 23.29 -7.84
C ASP A 73 1.44 22.44 -7.03
N LEU A 74 1.74 22.87 -5.79
CA LEU A 74 2.57 22.13 -4.84
C LEU A 74 1.95 20.80 -4.39
N LEU A 75 0.62 20.71 -4.29
CA LEU A 75 -0.06 19.46 -3.93
C LEU A 75 0.12 18.35 -4.97
N TYR A 76 0.55 18.69 -6.19
CA TYR A 76 0.85 17.75 -7.26
C TYR A 76 2.35 17.50 -7.47
N SER A 77 3.21 18.13 -6.66
CA SER A 77 4.65 17.87 -6.66
C SER A 77 4.97 16.59 -5.89
N PRO A 78 6.05 15.87 -6.27
CA PRO A 78 6.64 14.89 -5.36
C PRO A 78 7.03 15.62 -4.07
N ALA A 79 6.37 15.27 -2.97
CA ALA A 79 6.52 15.97 -1.72
C ALA A 79 6.21 15.06 -0.52
N HIS A 80 6.76 15.43 0.63
CA HIS A 80 6.54 14.80 1.92
C HIS A 80 6.30 15.91 2.96
N TRP A 81 5.09 15.95 3.52
CA TRP A 81 4.56 17.08 4.27
C TRP A 81 4.35 16.72 5.73
N GLN A 82 4.80 17.59 6.63
CA GLN A 82 4.35 17.58 8.02
C GLN A 82 3.06 18.39 8.12
N VAL A 83 2.01 17.75 8.61
CA VAL A 83 0.68 18.35 8.64
C VAL A 83 0.05 18.20 10.02
N ARG A 84 -0.67 19.24 10.45
CA ARG A 84 -1.68 19.13 11.49
C ARG A 84 -3.02 18.89 10.80
N VAL A 85 -3.73 17.88 11.23
CA VAL A 85 -4.97 17.44 10.60
C VAL A 85 -6.06 17.37 11.63
N THR A 86 -7.25 17.84 11.29
CA THR A 86 -8.46 17.71 12.09
C THR A 86 -9.49 16.91 11.30
N ILE A 87 -9.93 15.79 11.87
CA ILE A 87 -11.00 14.96 11.33
C ILE A 87 -12.32 15.73 11.48
N PRO A 88 -13.16 15.82 10.44
CA PRO A 88 -14.45 16.51 10.55
C PRO A 88 -15.40 15.89 11.59
N GLU A 89 -16.22 16.70 12.25
CA GLU A 89 -17.19 16.28 13.29
C GLU A 89 -18.26 15.28 12.80
N GLY A 90 -18.49 15.17 11.49
CA GLY A 90 -19.43 14.22 10.88
C GLY A 90 -18.76 13.02 10.20
N TRP A 91 -17.49 12.72 10.51
CA TRP A 91 -16.75 11.67 9.82
C TRP A 91 -17.12 10.27 10.33
N GLU A 92 -17.77 9.46 9.50
CA GLU A 92 -18.19 8.09 9.86
C GLU A 92 -17.44 6.99 9.09
N HIS A 93 -16.31 7.33 8.47
CA HIS A 93 -15.57 6.41 7.59
C HIS A 93 -14.20 6.03 8.16
N VAL A 94 -13.43 5.20 7.46
CA VAL A 94 -12.07 4.81 7.90
C VAL A 94 -11.13 6.01 7.95
N GLY A 95 -10.07 5.92 8.75
CA GLY A 95 -9.04 6.97 8.79
C GLY A 95 -8.34 7.13 7.44
N LEU A 96 -8.06 8.38 7.06
CA LEU A 96 -7.40 8.71 5.79
C LEU A 96 -5.87 8.73 5.92
N LEU A 97 -5.36 9.34 6.99
CA LEU A 97 -3.93 9.57 7.18
C LEU A 97 -3.39 8.77 8.36
N PRO A 98 -2.17 8.24 8.25
CA PRO A 98 -1.55 7.52 9.34
C PRO A 98 -1.16 8.50 10.45
N ALA A 99 -1.23 8.06 11.69
CA ALA A 99 -0.68 8.75 12.85
C ALA A 99 0.39 7.86 13.49
N PRO A 100 1.49 8.44 13.99
CA PRO A 100 2.52 7.68 14.69
C PRO A 100 1.95 7.15 16.01
N ALA A 101 2.02 5.83 16.25
CA ALA A 101 1.72 5.24 17.55
C ALA A 101 2.98 5.24 18.42
N PRO A 102 2.98 5.86 19.61
CA PRO A 102 4.14 5.81 20.52
C PRO A 102 4.43 4.36 20.92
N GLY A 103 5.67 3.90 20.70
CA GLY A 103 6.15 2.57 21.14
C GLY A 103 5.79 1.40 20.23
N GLU A 104 4.93 1.59 19.23
CA GLU A 104 4.58 0.56 18.24
C GLU A 104 5.27 0.84 16.90
N ARG A 105 5.76 -0.22 16.23
CA ARG A 105 6.26 -0.11 14.84
C ARG A 105 5.14 0.07 13.81
N SER A 106 3.89 0.07 14.26
CA SER A 106 2.69 0.09 13.42
C SER A 106 2.09 1.50 13.34
N TRP A 107 1.63 1.85 12.15
CA TRP A 107 0.88 3.09 11.93
C TRP A 107 -0.58 2.86 12.26
N HIS A 108 -1.17 3.72 13.09
CA HIS A 108 -2.61 3.72 13.32
C HIS A 108 -3.28 4.74 12.40
N TYR A 109 -4.55 4.53 12.04
CA TYR A 109 -5.30 5.42 11.15
C TYR A 109 -6.52 5.98 11.88
N PRO A 110 -6.35 7.07 12.66
CA PRO A 110 -7.44 7.69 13.40
C PRO A 110 -8.65 7.97 12.50
N SER A 111 -9.85 7.69 13.02
CA SER A 111 -11.11 8.01 12.35
C SER A 111 -12.09 8.76 13.24
N GLU A 112 -11.71 9.10 14.47
CA GLU A 112 -12.64 9.72 15.42
C GLU A 112 -12.97 11.17 15.00
N PRO A 113 -14.25 11.53 14.85
CA PRO A 113 -14.66 12.90 14.57
C PRO A 113 -14.04 13.93 15.53
N GLY A 114 -13.69 15.11 15.01
CA GLY A 114 -13.10 16.21 15.77
C GLY A 114 -11.63 16.00 16.18
N ARG A 115 -11.11 14.77 16.11
CA ARG A 115 -9.75 14.46 16.53
C ARG A 115 -8.73 15.24 15.70
N THR A 116 -7.76 15.83 16.40
CA THR A 116 -6.64 16.54 15.79
C THR A 116 -5.31 15.84 16.10
N PHE A 117 -4.45 15.69 15.10
CA PHE A 117 -3.12 15.11 15.28
C PHE A 117 -2.11 15.68 14.27
N VAL A 118 -0.83 15.48 14.55
CA VAL A 118 0.28 15.85 13.65
C VAL A 118 0.89 14.58 13.07
N THR A 119 1.15 14.58 11.76
CA THR A 119 1.75 13.45 11.07
C THR A 119 2.56 13.91 9.86
N TRP A 120 3.29 12.96 9.26
CA TRP A 120 4.00 13.14 8.00
C TRP A 120 3.33 12.30 6.91
N VAL A 121 3.06 12.89 5.76
CA VAL A 121 2.34 12.26 4.66
C VAL A 121 2.92 12.66 3.31
N GLY A 122 2.85 11.77 2.32
CA GLY A 122 3.24 12.15 0.97
C GLY A 122 2.16 13.00 0.29
N GLY A 123 2.53 13.67 -0.81
CA GLY A 123 1.62 14.55 -1.55
C GLY A 123 0.32 13.89 -2.02
N ALA A 124 0.36 12.62 -2.41
CA ALA A 124 -0.83 11.88 -2.84
C ALA A 124 -1.83 11.65 -1.69
N GLU A 125 -1.35 11.33 -0.49
CA GLU A 125 -2.17 11.16 0.70
C GLU A 125 -2.79 12.49 1.14
N LEU A 126 -1.99 13.57 1.13
CA LEU A 126 -2.49 14.92 1.39
C LEU A 126 -3.59 15.33 0.41
N ASN A 127 -3.41 15.03 -0.88
CA ASN A 127 -4.42 15.30 -1.91
C ASN A 127 -5.72 14.56 -1.63
N VAL A 128 -5.65 13.27 -1.26
CA VAL A 128 -6.83 12.50 -0.85
C VAL A 128 -7.50 13.13 0.38
N ALA A 129 -6.75 13.49 1.42
CA ALA A 129 -7.35 14.12 2.61
C ALA A 129 -8.14 15.41 2.26
N LEU A 130 -7.58 16.25 1.38
CA LEU A 130 -8.18 17.52 0.95
C LEU A 130 -9.32 17.38 -0.07
N ARG A 131 -9.36 16.29 -0.85
CA ARG A 131 -10.25 16.15 -2.02
C ARG A 131 -11.03 14.83 -2.06
N ASN A 132 -11.12 14.13 -0.94
CA ASN A 132 -11.85 12.87 -0.87
C ASN A 132 -13.34 13.08 -1.22
N PRO A 133 -14.02 12.03 -1.74
CA PRO A 133 -15.40 12.15 -2.23
C PRO A 133 -16.47 12.27 -1.13
N ILE A 134 -16.10 12.17 0.15
CA ILE A 134 -17.04 12.16 1.28
C ILE A 134 -17.08 13.52 1.95
N MET A 135 -15.99 13.92 2.58
CA MET A 135 -15.87 15.16 3.33
C MET A 135 -14.39 15.55 3.47
N PRO A 136 -13.93 16.65 2.87
CA PRO A 136 -12.56 17.13 3.00
C PRO A 136 -12.14 17.25 4.47
N TRP A 137 -10.96 16.71 4.81
CA TRP A 137 -10.37 16.91 6.13
C TRP A 137 -9.74 18.30 6.21
N LYS A 138 -9.75 18.91 7.39
CA LYS A 138 -9.05 20.18 7.63
C LYS A 138 -7.56 19.89 7.80
N VAL A 139 -6.73 20.51 6.95
CA VAL A 139 -5.28 20.34 6.99
C VAL A 139 -4.58 21.68 7.11
N GLU A 140 -3.62 21.76 8.03
CA GLU A 140 -2.63 22.82 8.13
C GLU A 140 -1.25 22.23 7.84
N ILE A 141 -0.55 22.78 6.83
CA ILE A 141 0.82 22.34 6.51
C ILE A 141 1.80 23.10 7.42
N LEU A 142 2.61 22.35 8.16
CA LEU A 142 3.55 22.88 9.16
C LEU A 142 4.98 23.01 8.60
N ASP A 143 5.39 22.00 7.83
CA ASP A 143 6.69 21.92 7.17
C ASP A 143 6.58 20.92 6.00
N GLY A 144 7.60 20.84 5.14
CA GLY A 144 7.66 19.82 4.12
C GLY A 144 8.91 19.83 3.27
N LEU A 145 9.08 18.74 2.55
CA LEU A 145 10.11 18.53 1.56
C LEU A 145 9.45 18.45 0.19
N VAL A 146 9.87 19.29 -0.74
CA VAL A 146 9.33 19.32 -2.12
C VAL A 146 10.46 19.11 -3.11
N TRP A 147 10.26 18.16 -4.02
CA TRP A 147 11.19 17.89 -5.12
C TRP A 147 10.65 18.42 -6.44
N GLU A 148 11.55 18.57 -7.40
CA GLU A 148 11.22 18.93 -8.78
C GLU A 148 10.47 17.80 -9.48
N LYS A 149 9.64 18.14 -10.47
CA LYS A 149 8.77 17.20 -11.21
C LYS A 149 9.43 16.57 -12.44
N GLU A 150 10.60 17.07 -12.82
CA GLU A 150 11.16 16.89 -14.16
C GLU A 150 11.74 15.50 -14.38
N GLN A 151 12.41 14.92 -13.39
CA GLN A 151 13.03 13.61 -13.54
C GLN A 151 12.11 12.51 -13.00
N ARG A 152 11.98 11.43 -13.80
CA ARG A 152 11.08 10.31 -13.50
C ARG A 152 11.82 8.98 -13.65
N PRO A 153 12.88 8.73 -12.86
CA PRO A 153 13.79 7.60 -13.03
C PRO A 153 13.08 6.23 -12.99
N LEU A 154 12.00 6.11 -12.21
CA LEU A 154 11.26 4.85 -12.12
C LEU A 154 10.28 4.62 -13.27
N GLN A 155 9.94 5.66 -14.04
CA GLN A 155 8.86 5.58 -15.02
C GLN A 155 9.18 4.62 -16.16
N GLU A 156 10.35 4.76 -16.79
CA GLU A 156 10.74 3.89 -17.92
C GLU A 156 10.93 2.44 -17.45
N TRP A 157 11.60 2.25 -16.32
CA TRP A 157 11.81 0.94 -15.71
C TRP A 157 10.49 0.23 -15.43
N ALA A 158 9.55 0.89 -14.74
CA ALA A 158 8.24 0.33 -14.46
C ALA A 158 7.41 0.11 -15.73
N THR A 159 7.57 0.96 -16.76
CA THR A 159 6.87 0.79 -18.05
C THR A 159 7.35 -0.47 -18.76
N LYS A 160 8.66 -0.72 -18.81
CA LYS A 160 9.23 -1.94 -19.40
C LYS A 160 8.78 -3.18 -18.64
N LEU A 161 8.81 -3.16 -17.30
CA LEU A 161 8.32 -4.29 -16.49
C LEU A 161 6.82 -4.54 -16.70
N ARG A 162 5.99 -3.50 -16.79
CA ARG A 162 4.56 -3.64 -17.12
C ARG A 162 4.34 -4.25 -18.51
N SER A 163 5.12 -3.84 -19.50
CA SER A 163 5.04 -4.39 -20.86
C SER A 163 5.36 -5.89 -20.86
N VAL A 164 6.50 -6.28 -20.27
CA VAL A 164 6.88 -7.70 -20.14
C VAL A 164 5.82 -8.49 -19.37
N TRP A 165 5.32 -7.95 -18.25
CA TRP A 165 4.25 -8.58 -17.48
C TRP A 165 2.98 -8.80 -18.31
N ASN A 166 2.55 -7.80 -19.09
CA ASN A 166 1.40 -7.90 -19.99
C ASN A 166 1.61 -8.95 -21.09
N HIS A 167 2.79 -8.99 -21.72
CA HIS A 167 3.12 -10.02 -22.73
C HIS A 167 3.05 -11.43 -22.14
N LEU A 168 3.65 -11.64 -20.97
CA LEU A 168 3.64 -12.94 -20.29
C LEU A 168 2.22 -13.34 -19.89
N LEU A 169 1.40 -12.43 -19.37
CA LEU A 169 0.00 -12.73 -19.07
C LEU A 169 -0.80 -13.12 -20.31
N ARG A 170 -0.61 -12.44 -21.44
CA ARG A 170 -1.26 -12.82 -22.70
C ARG A 170 -0.87 -14.22 -23.15
N TRP A 171 0.42 -14.56 -23.15
CA TRP A 171 0.85 -15.92 -23.50
C TRP A 171 0.37 -16.96 -22.51
N SER A 172 0.18 -16.59 -21.24
CA SER A 172 -0.35 -17.51 -20.22
C SER A 172 -1.80 -17.96 -20.46
N THR A 173 -2.53 -17.28 -21.34
CA THR A 173 -3.90 -17.62 -21.74
C THR A 173 -3.99 -18.13 -23.17
N SER A 174 -3.18 -17.61 -24.09
CA SER A 174 -3.28 -17.92 -25.53
C SER A 174 -2.34 -19.01 -26.05
N HIS A 175 -1.32 -19.43 -25.28
CA HIS A 175 -0.35 -20.42 -25.76
C HIS A 175 -0.96 -21.82 -25.88
N GLY A 176 -0.64 -22.56 -26.95
CA GLY A 176 -1.22 -23.89 -27.23
C GLY A 176 -0.83 -24.97 -26.22
N ASP A 177 0.40 -24.92 -25.72
CA ASP A 177 0.92 -25.85 -24.70
C ASP A 177 0.58 -25.38 -23.26
N GLU A 178 -0.01 -26.28 -22.46
CA GLU A 178 -0.39 -26.05 -21.06
C GLU A 178 0.79 -25.81 -20.12
N SER A 179 1.88 -26.57 -20.28
CA SER A 179 3.09 -26.42 -19.47
C SER A 179 3.70 -25.03 -19.68
N MET A 180 3.69 -24.54 -20.93
CA MET A 180 4.12 -23.20 -21.29
C MET A 180 3.18 -22.13 -20.74
N ARG A 181 1.86 -22.33 -20.79
CA ARG A 181 0.91 -21.42 -20.14
C ARG A 181 1.25 -21.25 -18.65
N TRP A 182 1.53 -22.34 -17.95
CA TRP A 182 1.95 -22.31 -16.54
C TRP A 182 3.28 -21.57 -16.34
N ALA A 183 4.29 -21.85 -17.16
CA ALA A 183 5.58 -21.17 -17.12
C ALA A 183 5.42 -19.64 -17.30
N PHE A 184 4.58 -19.20 -18.24
CA PHE A 184 4.30 -17.78 -18.43
C PHE A 184 3.57 -17.14 -17.23
N ARG A 185 2.65 -17.84 -16.56
CA ARG A 185 2.03 -17.35 -15.31
C ARG A 185 3.07 -17.14 -14.22
N LEU A 186 3.98 -18.12 -14.04
CA LEU A 186 5.07 -18.01 -13.06
C LEU A 186 6.02 -16.86 -13.40
N ALA A 187 6.40 -16.71 -14.67
CA ALA A 187 7.25 -15.61 -15.12
C ALA A 187 6.58 -14.24 -14.89
N ALA A 188 5.27 -14.10 -15.16
CA ALA A 188 4.54 -12.87 -14.87
C ALA A 188 4.54 -12.55 -13.36
N ARG A 189 4.37 -13.56 -12.50
CA ARG A 189 4.51 -13.39 -11.04
C ARG A 189 5.92 -12.94 -10.65
N ALA A 190 6.96 -13.50 -11.27
CA ALA A 190 8.34 -13.10 -11.02
C ALA A 190 8.60 -11.63 -11.41
N VAL A 191 8.06 -11.16 -12.54
CA VAL A 191 8.15 -9.74 -12.95
C VAL A 191 7.48 -8.82 -11.93
N ARG A 192 6.31 -9.19 -11.39
CA ARG A 192 5.67 -8.44 -10.29
C ARG A 192 6.57 -8.37 -9.07
N SER A 193 7.19 -9.49 -8.68
CA SER A 193 8.12 -9.55 -7.56
C SER A 193 9.37 -8.68 -7.77
N ILE A 194 9.95 -8.67 -8.97
CA ILE A 194 11.12 -7.81 -9.29
C ILE A 194 10.82 -6.35 -9.01
N LEU A 195 9.66 -5.85 -9.47
CA LEU A 195 9.28 -4.47 -9.20
C LEU A 195 9.02 -4.25 -7.70
N LEU A 196 8.27 -5.14 -7.05
CA LEU A 196 7.92 -5.01 -5.63
C LEU A 196 9.16 -4.96 -4.74
N TYR A 197 10.06 -5.91 -4.89
CA TYR A 197 11.30 -5.96 -4.12
C TYR A 197 12.31 -4.91 -4.55
N GLY A 198 12.31 -4.50 -5.83
CA GLY A 198 13.10 -3.36 -6.31
C GLY A 198 12.70 -2.06 -5.61
N ILE A 199 11.40 -1.76 -5.52
CA ILE A 199 10.88 -0.62 -4.76
C ILE A 199 11.26 -0.74 -3.28
N GLY A 200 11.12 -1.91 -2.67
CA GLY A 200 11.55 -2.15 -1.29
C GLY A 200 13.05 -1.95 -1.07
N GLY A 201 13.87 -2.28 -2.07
CA GLY A 201 15.32 -2.09 -2.05
C GLY A 201 15.75 -0.64 -1.95
N PHE A 202 15.06 0.29 -2.64
CA PHE A 202 15.35 1.72 -2.57
C PHE A 202 15.17 2.31 -1.17
N ALA A 203 14.23 1.74 -0.39
CA ALA A 203 13.94 2.21 0.95
C ALA A 203 15.06 1.95 1.96
N GLN A 204 16.01 1.05 1.65
CA GLN A 204 17.17 0.71 2.47
C GLN A 204 16.89 0.74 3.98
N ARG A 205 15.86 0.03 4.43
CA ARG A 205 15.60 -0.09 5.86
C ARG A 205 16.61 -1.06 6.47
N PRO A 206 17.00 -0.87 7.76
CA PRO A 206 17.79 -1.86 8.48
C PRO A 206 17.15 -3.24 8.33
N LYS A 207 17.93 -4.23 7.85
CA LYS A 207 17.41 -5.59 7.67
C LYS A 207 17.23 -6.21 9.05
N ILE A 208 15.98 -6.50 9.39
CA ILE A 208 15.66 -7.36 10.53
C ILE A 208 15.40 -8.74 9.94
N THR A 209 16.28 -9.69 10.24
CA THR A 209 16.05 -11.09 9.91
C THR A 209 15.28 -11.70 11.07
N THR A 210 14.05 -12.13 10.83
CA THR A 210 13.32 -12.94 11.79
C THR A 210 13.45 -14.41 11.42
N GLY A 211 13.44 -15.27 12.43
CA GLY A 211 13.39 -16.71 12.25
C GLY A 211 12.63 -17.37 13.38
N SER A 212 12.25 -18.61 13.16
CA SER A 212 11.66 -19.50 14.16
C SER A 212 12.45 -20.79 14.20
N VAL A 213 12.61 -21.35 15.40
CA VAL A 213 13.24 -22.65 15.64
C VAL A 213 12.38 -23.41 16.64
N GLU A 214 12.21 -24.72 16.43
CA GLU A 214 11.46 -25.59 17.36
C GLU A 214 12.17 -25.66 18.71
N LEU A 215 11.39 -25.76 19.79
CA LEU A 215 11.94 -26.02 21.13
C LEU A 215 12.70 -27.35 21.13
N ASN A 216 13.72 -27.44 22.00
CA ASN A 216 14.37 -28.72 22.24
C ASN A 216 13.35 -29.73 22.81
N SER A 217 13.63 -31.03 22.67
CA SER A 217 12.73 -32.10 23.13
C SER A 217 12.43 -32.07 24.64
N ASP A 218 13.23 -31.35 25.43
CA ASP A 218 13.05 -31.12 26.87
C ASP A 218 12.31 -29.80 27.19
N GLY A 219 11.82 -29.08 26.18
CA GLY A 219 11.13 -27.80 26.32
C GLY A 219 12.06 -26.60 26.51
N SER A 220 13.38 -26.78 26.47
CA SER A 220 14.34 -25.67 26.59
C SER A 220 14.47 -24.88 25.28
N THR A 221 14.86 -23.60 25.40
CA THR A 221 15.12 -22.75 24.24
C THR A 221 16.38 -23.21 23.51
N PRO A 222 16.30 -23.55 22.21
CA PRO A 222 17.46 -23.93 21.40
C PRO A 222 18.39 -22.74 21.18
N GLU A 223 19.63 -23.03 20.76
CA GLU A 223 20.60 -21.99 20.40
C GLU A 223 20.09 -21.18 19.20
N ILE A 224 20.02 -19.86 19.37
CA ILE A 224 19.63 -18.93 18.30
C ILE A 224 20.88 -18.32 17.65
N PRO A 225 20.81 -17.86 16.38
CA PRO A 225 21.98 -17.31 15.70
C PRO A 225 22.64 -16.15 16.46
N ASP A 226 23.97 -16.07 16.41
CA ASP A 226 24.73 -14.99 17.04
C ASP A 226 24.19 -13.59 16.69
N GLY A 227 24.04 -12.75 17.71
CA GLY A 227 23.51 -11.39 17.61
C GLY A 227 21.98 -11.32 17.41
N ALA A 228 21.27 -12.46 17.43
CA ALA A 228 19.82 -12.49 17.49
C ALA A 228 19.31 -12.24 18.91
N GLN A 229 18.11 -11.68 19.00
CA GLN A 229 17.35 -11.46 20.22
C GLN A 229 16.04 -12.23 20.13
N LEU A 230 15.64 -12.88 21.24
CA LEU A 230 14.35 -13.54 21.35
C LEU A 230 13.22 -12.52 21.23
N THR A 231 12.21 -12.83 20.42
CA THR A 231 11.03 -11.99 20.24
C THR A 231 9.75 -12.61 20.76
N GLY A 232 9.72 -13.92 20.98
CA GLY A 232 8.58 -14.64 21.53
C GLY A 232 8.83 -16.14 21.65
N ILE A 233 8.15 -16.77 22.60
CA ILE A 233 8.21 -18.21 22.86
C ILE A 233 6.77 -18.73 22.88
N THR A 234 6.55 -19.86 22.23
CA THR A 234 5.30 -20.64 22.24
C THR A 234 5.59 -22.04 22.78
N ASP A 235 4.56 -22.87 22.93
CA ASP A 235 4.71 -24.25 23.44
C ASP A 235 5.56 -25.16 22.52
N THR A 236 5.78 -24.77 21.26
CA THR A 236 6.51 -25.59 20.28
C THR A 236 7.68 -24.88 19.62
N HIS A 237 7.68 -23.55 19.60
CA HIS A 237 8.65 -22.76 18.84
C HIS A 237 9.12 -21.54 19.60
N VAL A 238 10.35 -21.15 19.28
CA VAL A 238 10.96 -19.89 19.67
C VAL A 238 11.14 -19.02 18.43
N THR A 239 10.73 -17.77 18.53
CA THR A 239 10.96 -16.76 17.50
C THR A 239 12.08 -15.80 17.92
N TRP A 240 12.93 -15.45 16.96
CA TRP A 240 14.04 -14.54 17.17
C TRP A 240 14.10 -13.50 16.05
N GLN A 241 14.71 -12.36 16.35
CA GLN A 241 15.06 -11.33 15.39
C GLN A 241 16.55 -11.01 15.48
N ARG A 242 17.21 -10.84 14.35
CA ARG A 242 18.59 -10.37 14.27
C ARG A 242 18.61 -9.08 13.47
N HIS A 243 19.23 -8.06 14.05
CA HIS A 243 19.58 -6.86 13.32
C HIS A 243 20.76 -7.16 12.42
N GLY A 244 20.49 -7.46 11.15
CA GLY A 244 21.52 -7.46 10.12
C GLY A 244 21.97 -6.02 9.95
N GLY A 245 23.19 -5.70 10.40
CA GLY A 245 23.74 -4.35 10.42
C GLY A 245 23.45 -3.55 9.14
N PHE A 246 23.36 -2.23 9.29
CA PHE A 246 22.97 -1.36 8.20
C PHE A 246 24.21 -0.83 7.46
N ALA A 247 24.53 -1.41 6.31
CA ALA A 247 25.48 -0.81 5.36
C ALA A 247 24.78 0.35 4.65
N ARG A 248 25.06 1.57 5.11
CA ARG A 248 24.53 2.82 4.53
C ARG A 248 25.06 3.01 3.12
N ASP A 249 24.22 2.80 2.10
CA ASP A 249 24.59 3.14 0.74
C ASP A 249 24.46 4.65 0.53
N PRO A 250 25.55 5.37 0.19
CA PRO A 250 25.47 6.79 -0.14
C PRO A 250 24.61 7.06 -1.38
N TYR A 251 24.34 6.07 -2.23
CA TYR A 251 23.48 6.16 -3.41
C TYR A 251 22.05 5.68 -3.17
N ALA A 252 21.65 5.45 -1.92
CA ALA A 252 20.28 5.12 -1.57
C ALA A 252 19.30 6.25 -1.92
N HIS A 253 18.14 5.84 -2.44
CA HIS A 253 17.02 6.73 -2.80
C HIS A 253 15.72 6.37 -2.05
N PRO A 254 15.66 6.50 -0.72
CA PRO A 254 14.46 6.16 0.06
C PRO A 254 13.24 7.01 -0.31
N GLU A 255 13.43 8.21 -0.86
CA GLU A 255 12.40 9.10 -1.38
C GLU A 255 11.60 8.47 -2.53
N TRP A 256 12.23 7.61 -3.34
CA TRP A 256 11.55 6.89 -4.42
C TRP A 256 10.54 5.88 -3.88
N ALA A 257 10.94 5.10 -2.88
CA ALA A 257 10.05 4.16 -2.22
C ALA A 257 8.91 4.88 -1.48
N ALA A 258 9.23 5.94 -0.74
CA ALA A 258 8.26 6.75 -0.01
C ALA A 258 7.16 7.31 -0.92
N ALA A 259 7.52 7.83 -2.10
CA ALA A 259 6.55 8.36 -3.06
C ALA A 259 5.63 7.28 -3.64
N VAL A 260 6.17 6.11 -3.99
CA VAL A 260 5.39 4.98 -4.50
C VAL A 260 4.43 4.47 -3.42
N TRP A 261 4.90 4.30 -2.18
CA TRP A 261 4.09 3.82 -1.06
C TRP A 261 2.98 4.80 -0.68
N SER A 262 3.29 6.10 -0.60
CA SER A 262 2.28 7.14 -0.36
C SER A 262 1.18 7.11 -1.42
N SER A 263 1.57 7.07 -2.70
CA SER A 263 0.62 6.98 -3.82
C SER A 263 -0.19 5.68 -3.78
N ALA A 264 0.44 4.57 -3.40
CA ALA A 264 -0.25 3.28 -3.25
C ALA A 264 -1.29 3.33 -2.13
N ARG A 265 -0.98 3.93 -0.97
CA ARG A 265 -1.95 4.10 0.13
C ARG A 265 -3.06 5.08 -0.21
N ALA A 266 -2.75 6.20 -0.86
CA ALA A 266 -3.75 7.14 -1.35
C ALA A 266 -4.74 6.44 -2.31
N ALA A 267 -4.22 5.66 -3.25
CA ALA A 267 -5.05 4.90 -4.20
C ALA A 267 -5.75 3.67 -3.58
N LEU A 268 -5.46 3.31 -2.33
CA LEU A 268 -6.25 2.33 -1.56
C LEU A 268 -7.57 2.96 -1.07
N LEU A 269 -7.54 4.26 -0.80
CA LEU A 269 -8.70 5.04 -0.36
C LEU A 269 -9.56 5.48 -1.55
N SER A 270 -8.94 6.05 -2.58
CA SER A 270 -9.65 6.55 -3.75
C SER A 270 -8.80 6.49 -5.01
N THR A 271 -9.29 5.76 -6.02
CA THR A 271 -8.69 5.58 -7.34
C THR A 271 -9.80 5.32 -8.37
N HIS A 272 -9.43 4.88 -9.57
CA HIS A 272 -10.37 4.47 -10.61
C HIS A 272 -9.92 3.15 -11.23
N GLN A 273 -10.89 2.30 -11.56
CA GLN A 273 -10.69 1.20 -12.48
C GLN A 273 -10.24 1.71 -13.85
N SER A 274 -9.52 0.88 -14.58
CA SER A 274 -9.11 1.21 -15.95
C SER A 274 -10.18 0.74 -16.94
N VAL A 275 -10.37 1.50 -18.02
CA VAL A 275 -11.20 1.11 -19.16
C VAL A 275 -10.31 1.03 -20.38
N ILE A 276 -10.25 -0.14 -21.00
CA ILE A 276 -9.51 -0.35 -22.24
C ILE A 276 -10.25 0.35 -23.38
N ILE A 277 -9.55 1.21 -24.11
CA ILE A 277 -10.10 1.98 -25.24
C ILE A 277 -9.39 1.69 -26.56
N GLY A 278 -8.39 0.82 -26.54
CA GLY A 278 -7.69 0.39 -27.72
C GLY A 278 -6.43 -0.37 -27.37
N GLN A 279 -5.80 -0.91 -28.38
CA GLN A 279 -4.54 -1.63 -28.28
C GLN A 279 -3.65 -1.19 -29.45
N ASP A 280 -2.38 -0.95 -29.17
CA ASP A 280 -1.40 -0.74 -30.23
C ASP A 280 -1.13 -2.08 -30.92
N GLU A 281 -1.39 -2.16 -32.22
CA GLU A 281 -1.22 -3.41 -32.99
C GLU A 281 0.25 -3.81 -33.14
N LYS A 282 1.19 -2.85 -33.08
CA LYS A 282 2.61 -3.11 -33.26
C LYS A 282 3.29 -3.51 -31.95
N THR A 283 2.97 -2.83 -30.85
CA THR A 283 3.60 -3.10 -29.54
C THR A 283 2.78 -4.04 -28.66
N GLY A 284 1.48 -4.16 -28.93
CA GLY A 284 0.53 -4.86 -28.06
C GLY A 284 0.22 -4.08 -26.77
N ASP A 285 0.60 -2.81 -26.68
CA ASP A 285 0.33 -2.00 -25.49
C ASP A 285 -1.14 -1.57 -25.45
N VAL A 286 -1.74 -1.65 -24.26
CA VAL A 286 -3.14 -1.35 -24.05
C VAL A 286 -3.30 0.14 -23.73
N LYS A 287 -4.16 0.83 -24.48
CA LYS A 287 -4.57 2.21 -24.19
C LYS A 287 -5.73 2.17 -23.21
N VAL A 288 -5.60 2.89 -22.12
CA VAL A 288 -6.57 2.92 -21.03
C VAL A 288 -7.03 4.34 -20.74
N ARG A 289 -8.28 4.49 -20.30
CA ARG A 289 -8.81 5.71 -19.67
C ARG A 289 -9.32 5.41 -18.26
N LYS A 290 -9.61 6.46 -17.49
CA LYS A 290 -10.26 6.33 -16.17
C LYS A 290 -11.68 5.78 -16.34
N GLY A 291 -11.98 4.71 -15.62
CA GLY A 291 -13.30 4.09 -15.48
C GLY A 291 -14.01 4.49 -14.20
N ALA A 292 -14.77 3.55 -13.64
CA ALA A 292 -15.52 3.75 -12.41
C ALA A 292 -14.60 4.13 -11.23
N PRO A 293 -14.99 5.08 -10.37
CA PRO A 293 -14.34 5.33 -9.10
C PRO A 293 -14.32 4.06 -8.23
N SER A 294 -13.22 3.85 -7.52
CA SER A 294 -12.98 2.63 -6.73
C SER A 294 -12.05 2.91 -5.55
N GLY A 295 -12.04 2.05 -4.54
CA GLY A 295 -11.28 2.22 -3.31
C GLY A 295 -12.21 2.33 -2.09
N ALA A 296 -11.63 2.35 -0.89
CA ALA A 296 -12.40 2.27 0.35
C ALA A 296 -13.46 3.38 0.49
N LEU A 297 -13.17 4.60 0.04
CA LEU A 297 -14.09 5.74 0.15
C LEU A 297 -15.25 5.68 -0.85
N HIS A 298 -15.27 4.67 -1.73
CA HIS A 298 -16.37 4.37 -2.65
C HIS A 298 -17.18 3.15 -2.21
N LEU A 299 -16.92 2.65 -0.99
CA LEU A 299 -17.71 1.63 -0.30
C LEU A 299 -18.47 2.28 0.87
N PRO A 300 -19.63 1.72 1.29
CA PRO A 300 -20.36 2.23 2.45
C PRO A 300 -19.48 2.28 3.70
N ALA A 301 -19.70 3.30 4.54
CA ALA A 301 -19.15 3.35 5.88
C ALA A 301 -19.52 2.08 6.67
N GLY A 302 -18.62 1.59 7.54
CA GLY A 302 -18.83 0.36 8.31
C GLY A 302 -18.78 -0.96 7.50
N SER A 303 -18.66 -0.91 6.17
CA SER A 303 -18.50 -2.12 5.36
C SER A 303 -17.06 -2.59 5.24
N ILE A 304 -16.07 -1.76 5.59
CA ILE A 304 -14.65 -2.10 5.48
C ILE A 304 -14.22 -2.86 6.74
N LEU A 305 -13.66 -4.05 6.54
CA LEU A 305 -13.26 -4.97 7.61
C LEU A 305 -11.75 -4.93 7.84
N ALA A 306 -10.97 -4.79 6.76
CA ALA A 306 -9.52 -4.80 6.88
C ALA A 306 -8.83 -4.17 5.67
N PHE A 307 -7.58 -3.79 5.90
CA PHE A 307 -6.61 -3.46 4.86
C PHE A 307 -5.40 -4.37 4.99
N ARG A 308 -4.89 -4.87 3.86
CA ARG A 308 -3.62 -5.58 3.79
C ARG A 308 -2.84 -5.05 2.59
N THR A 309 -1.92 -4.12 2.85
CA THR A 309 -1.09 -3.39 1.87
C THR A 309 -1.88 -2.67 0.78
N ASP A 310 -2.28 -3.41 -0.25
CA ASP A 310 -2.96 -2.99 -1.46
C ASP A 310 -4.33 -3.66 -1.66
N ALA A 311 -4.78 -4.44 -0.66
CA ALA A 311 -6.09 -5.08 -0.61
C ALA A 311 -7.05 -4.43 0.39
N ILE A 312 -8.33 -4.49 0.06
CA ILE A 312 -9.48 -4.10 0.90
C ILE A 312 -10.32 -5.35 1.16
N TYR A 313 -10.73 -5.53 2.40
CA TYR A 313 -11.72 -6.54 2.79
C TYR A 313 -13.00 -5.83 3.17
N THR A 314 -14.12 -6.30 2.65
CA THR A 314 -15.41 -5.63 2.84
C THR A 314 -16.58 -6.60 2.86
N THR A 315 -17.69 -6.17 3.46
CA THR A 315 -18.97 -6.88 3.45
C THR A 315 -19.80 -6.64 2.19
N VAL A 316 -19.41 -5.66 1.37
CA VAL A 316 -20.14 -5.28 0.15
C VAL A 316 -19.33 -5.70 -1.06
N ARG A 317 -19.97 -6.42 -2.00
CA ARG A 317 -19.36 -6.71 -3.30
C ARG A 317 -19.56 -5.50 -4.22
N PRO A 318 -18.51 -4.72 -4.55
CA PRO A 318 -18.67 -3.63 -5.50
C PRO A 318 -18.76 -4.17 -6.93
N ASP A 319 -19.52 -3.48 -7.78
CA ASP A 319 -19.57 -3.73 -9.22
C ASP A 319 -18.47 -2.95 -9.96
N TRP A 320 -17.22 -3.12 -9.51
CA TRP A 320 -16.08 -2.47 -10.14
C TRP A 320 -15.57 -3.33 -11.29
N PRO A 321 -15.66 -2.89 -12.55
CA PRO A 321 -15.20 -3.68 -13.69
C PRO A 321 -13.69 -3.87 -13.62
N TYR A 322 -13.24 -5.12 -13.72
CA TYR A 322 -11.82 -5.46 -13.72
C TYR A 322 -11.30 -5.58 -15.15
N SER A 323 -10.35 -4.70 -15.54
CA SER A 323 -9.82 -4.68 -16.90
C SER A 323 -8.46 -5.38 -17.06
N GLY A 324 -7.94 -5.99 -15.98
CA GLY A 324 -6.63 -6.63 -15.98
C GLY A 324 -5.44 -5.68 -15.90
N GLN A 325 -5.67 -4.37 -15.75
CA GLN A 325 -4.61 -3.37 -15.81
C GLN A 325 -3.94 -3.15 -14.44
N PRO A 326 -2.66 -2.73 -14.41
CA PRO A 326 -1.98 -2.40 -13.16
C PRO A 326 -2.74 -1.34 -12.34
N GLY A 327 -2.98 -1.65 -11.07
CA GLY A 327 -3.70 -0.85 -10.09
C GLY A 327 -5.21 -1.06 -10.04
N ASP A 328 -5.78 -1.87 -10.95
CA ASP A 328 -7.21 -2.24 -10.90
C ASP A 328 -7.49 -3.21 -9.75
N TYR A 329 -8.63 -3.07 -9.09
CA TYR A 329 -9.07 -4.05 -8.09
C TYR A 329 -9.61 -5.29 -8.78
N ARG A 330 -9.12 -6.44 -8.34
CA ARG A 330 -9.60 -7.77 -8.69
C ARG A 330 -10.26 -8.39 -7.47
N LEU A 331 -11.43 -8.99 -7.64
CA LEU A 331 -12.02 -9.88 -6.65
C LEU A 331 -11.15 -11.15 -6.54
N LYS A 332 -10.64 -11.43 -5.35
CA LYS A 332 -9.75 -12.59 -5.09
C LYS A 332 -10.32 -13.60 -4.11
N GLY A 333 -11.30 -13.22 -3.32
CA GLY A 333 -11.99 -14.12 -2.41
C GLY A 333 -13.40 -13.62 -2.14
N ALA A 334 -14.32 -14.54 -1.96
CA ALA A 334 -15.72 -14.26 -1.71
C ALA A 334 -16.33 -15.32 -0.78
N LEU A 335 -17.01 -14.87 0.27
CA LEU A 335 -17.91 -15.66 1.08
C LEU A 335 -19.26 -14.95 1.03
N GLY A 336 -20.22 -15.54 0.33
CA GLY A 336 -21.57 -14.98 0.14
C GLY A 336 -22.53 -15.26 1.30
N TRP A 337 -22.01 -15.62 2.48
CA TRP A 337 -22.80 -16.02 3.63
C TRP A 337 -22.25 -15.42 4.93
N GLU A 338 -23.09 -15.45 5.97
CA GLU A 338 -22.78 -14.80 7.24
C GLU A 338 -21.61 -15.47 7.96
N GLN A 339 -20.67 -14.68 8.49
CA GLN A 339 -19.52 -15.13 9.26
C GLN A 339 -19.30 -14.24 10.49
N PRO A 340 -18.69 -14.77 11.58
CA PRO A 340 -18.14 -13.92 12.64
C PRO A 340 -17.12 -12.94 12.07
N THR A 341 -17.13 -11.70 12.56
CA THR A 341 -16.09 -10.72 12.21
C THR A 341 -14.77 -11.11 12.87
N PRO A 342 -13.67 -11.23 12.12
CA PRO A 342 -12.38 -11.57 12.70
C PRO A 342 -11.90 -10.46 13.63
N THR A 343 -11.44 -10.86 14.81
CA THR A 343 -10.93 -9.97 15.87
C THR A 343 -9.41 -10.01 15.99
N ASN A 344 -8.77 -11.01 15.36
CA ASN A 344 -7.33 -11.19 15.33
C ASN A 344 -6.86 -11.68 13.94
N ASP A 345 -5.54 -11.74 13.75
CA ASP A 345 -4.94 -12.11 12.47
C ASP A 345 -5.16 -13.60 12.11
N GLU A 346 -5.25 -14.50 13.09
CA GLU A 346 -5.48 -15.93 12.83
C GLU A 346 -6.86 -16.16 12.20
N GLU A 347 -7.90 -15.62 12.83
CA GLU A 347 -9.28 -15.64 12.31
C GLU A 347 -9.35 -14.98 10.93
N PHE A 348 -8.67 -13.84 10.76
CA PHE A 348 -8.60 -13.13 9.49
C PHE A 348 -8.01 -14.00 8.37
N PHE A 349 -6.87 -14.65 8.62
CA PHE A 349 -6.20 -15.47 7.60
C PHE A 349 -6.97 -16.76 7.30
N TYR A 350 -7.67 -17.32 8.29
CA TYR A 350 -8.62 -18.42 8.06
C TYR A 350 -9.72 -18.02 7.07
N LEU A 351 -10.42 -16.89 7.31
CA LEU A 351 -11.48 -16.41 6.44
C LEU A 351 -10.96 -16.00 5.05
N GLN A 352 -9.77 -15.42 4.96
CA GLN A 352 -9.11 -15.14 3.67
C GLN A 352 -8.90 -16.44 2.87
N GLY A 353 -8.36 -17.48 3.51
CA GLY A 353 -8.14 -18.77 2.87
C GLY A 353 -9.45 -19.39 2.36
N LEU A 354 -10.48 -19.41 3.22
CA LEU A 354 -11.80 -19.92 2.88
C LEU A 354 -12.43 -19.16 1.70
N GLY A 355 -12.36 -17.82 1.72
CA GLY A 355 -12.93 -16.98 0.66
C GLY A 355 -12.26 -17.17 -0.70
N ARG A 356 -10.94 -17.41 -0.73
CA ARG A 356 -10.22 -17.73 -1.97
C ARG A 356 -10.63 -19.09 -2.52
N GLN A 357 -10.71 -20.12 -1.67
CA GLN A 357 -11.13 -21.46 -2.07
C GLN A 357 -12.57 -21.47 -2.59
N ALA A 358 -13.48 -20.76 -1.91
CA ALA A 358 -14.87 -20.63 -2.34
C ALA A 358 -14.99 -19.97 -3.72
N LEU A 359 -14.26 -18.87 -3.95
CA LEU A 359 -14.25 -18.20 -5.26
C LEU A 359 -13.66 -19.09 -6.37
N GLU A 360 -12.60 -19.83 -6.09
CA GLU A 360 -12.02 -20.79 -7.05
C GLU A 360 -13.01 -21.92 -7.41
N ALA A 361 -13.81 -22.39 -6.45
CA ALA A 361 -14.83 -23.41 -6.67
C ALA A 361 -16.01 -22.92 -7.52
N GLU A 362 -16.32 -21.62 -7.50
CA GLU A 362 -17.36 -21.00 -8.34
C GLU A 362 -16.95 -20.92 -9.83
N GLY A 363 -15.71 -21.24 -10.19
CA GLY A 363 -15.25 -21.30 -11.58
C GLY A 363 -15.07 -19.94 -12.26
N LEU A 364 -14.80 -18.88 -11.50
CA LEU A 364 -14.52 -17.52 -11.98
C LEU A 364 -13.03 -17.25 -12.25
#